data_AF-A0A182N5K3-F1
#
_entry.id   AF-A0A182N5K3-F1
#
_cell.length_a   1.000
_cell.length_b   1.000
_cell.length_c   1.000
_cell.angle_alpha   90.00
_cell.angle_beta   90.00
_cell.angle_gamma   90.00
#
_symmetry.space_group_name_H-M   'P 1'
#
loop_
_entity.id
_entity.type
_entity.pdbx_description
1 polymer ?
#
loop_
_entity_poly.entity_id
_entity_poly.type
_entity_poly.pdbx_seq_one_letter_code
_entity_poly.pdbx_strand_id
1 'polypeptide(L)'
;MKCDAVIEKIKARVAAIDANGPRKVLGVFQLNIEAADGVHEIVVDLKALNVSDGKAASPDVVINLKDEDFISIGTKQVPVKDAVAQGKVTMTGDQNLFQALKQSFAMSLETVIEKVKARVAAVDPNGPRKVLGVFQFNIKTADGVEHYVIDLKQLKVEKGTTSTADVTVTLSVEDLVAVSARTLTIGDALTQGKLEIQGDAALAAKLAEVI
;
A
#
# COMPACT_ATOMS: atom_id res chain seq x y z
N MET A 1 -2.74 -21.04 16.78
CA MET A 1 -1.79 -19.96 17.13
C MET A 1 -2.54 -18.65 17.34
N LYS A 2 -1.90 -17.53 17.72
CA LYS A 2 -2.65 -16.26 17.79
C LYS A 2 -3.03 -15.75 16.40
N CYS A 3 -2.31 -16.15 15.34
CA CYS A 3 -2.55 -15.72 13.97
C CYS A 3 -3.65 -16.46 13.19
N ASP A 4 -4.40 -17.39 13.77
CA ASP A 4 -5.36 -18.22 13.03
C ASP A 4 -6.38 -17.36 12.24
N ALA A 5 -6.83 -16.25 12.82
CA ALA A 5 -7.72 -15.30 12.14
C ALA A 5 -7.08 -14.60 10.93
N VAL A 6 -5.76 -14.42 10.92
CA VAL A 6 -5.01 -13.88 9.77
C VAL A 6 -4.91 -14.93 8.67
N ILE A 7 -4.67 -16.20 9.03
CA ILE A 7 -4.62 -17.32 8.08
C ILE A 7 -5.97 -17.49 7.39
N GLU A 8 -7.08 -17.45 8.12
CA GLU A 8 -8.42 -17.56 7.54
C GLU A 8 -8.74 -16.41 6.58
N LYS A 9 -8.28 -15.19 6.87
CA LYS A 9 -8.39 -14.07 5.93
C LYS A 9 -7.56 -14.30 4.66
N ILE A 10 -6.37 -14.89 4.78
CA ILE A 10 -5.54 -15.24 3.62
C ILE A 10 -6.24 -16.30 2.77
N LYS A 11 -6.75 -17.39 3.39
CA LYS A 11 -7.55 -18.42 2.71
C LYS A 11 -8.71 -17.81 1.92
N ALA A 12 -9.52 -16.97 2.57
CA ALA A 12 -10.65 -16.29 1.93
C ALA A 12 -10.21 -15.39 0.77
N ARG A 13 -9.11 -14.64 0.93
CA ARG A 13 -8.57 -13.78 -0.14
C ARG A 13 -8.04 -14.57 -1.31
N VAL A 14 -7.32 -15.66 -1.08
CA VAL A 14 -6.79 -16.53 -2.14
C VAL A 14 -7.91 -17.20 -2.90
N ALA A 15 -8.93 -17.71 -2.20
CA ALA A 15 -10.12 -18.32 -2.82
C ALA A 15 -10.95 -17.33 -3.67
N ALA A 16 -10.88 -16.03 -3.36
CA ALA A 16 -11.58 -14.98 -4.11
C ALA A 16 -10.81 -14.46 -5.34
N ILE A 17 -9.58 -14.94 -5.59
CA ILE A 17 -8.81 -14.52 -6.77
C ILE A 17 -9.44 -15.14 -8.02
N ASP A 18 -9.66 -14.32 -9.06
CA ASP A 18 -10.08 -14.80 -10.37
C ASP A 18 -8.95 -15.62 -11.02
N ALA A 19 -9.18 -16.92 -11.17
CA ALA A 19 -8.24 -17.85 -11.78
C ALA A 19 -7.92 -17.53 -13.25
N ASN A 20 -8.87 -16.90 -13.96
CA ASN A 20 -8.77 -16.54 -15.37
C ASN A 20 -8.34 -15.08 -15.58
N GLY A 21 -8.29 -14.30 -14.50
CA GLY A 21 -7.87 -12.91 -14.53
C GLY A 21 -6.34 -12.75 -14.63
N PRO A 22 -5.85 -11.53 -14.94
CA PRO A 22 -4.42 -11.25 -14.95
C PRO A 22 -3.84 -11.36 -13.54
N ARG A 23 -3.03 -12.40 -13.30
CA ARG A 23 -2.35 -12.64 -12.01
C ARG A 23 -0.89 -12.21 -12.09
N LYS A 24 -0.50 -11.22 -11.28
CA LYS A 24 0.87 -10.70 -11.19
C LYS A 24 1.80 -11.55 -10.32
N VAL A 25 1.24 -12.35 -9.42
CA VAL A 25 2.01 -13.21 -8.50
C VAL A 25 1.55 -14.65 -8.71
N LEU A 26 2.46 -15.48 -9.23
CA LEU A 26 2.22 -16.89 -9.51
C LEU A 26 3.38 -17.69 -8.89
N GLY A 27 3.21 -18.10 -7.64
CA GLY A 27 4.23 -18.82 -6.88
C GLY A 27 3.64 -19.63 -5.75
N VAL A 28 4.43 -20.60 -5.28
CA VAL A 28 4.19 -21.40 -4.08
C VAL A 28 5.06 -20.82 -2.97
N PHE A 29 4.42 -20.24 -1.97
CA PHE A 29 5.06 -19.61 -0.83
C PHE A 29 4.88 -20.50 0.40
N GLN A 30 5.96 -20.81 1.10
CA GLN A 30 5.88 -21.43 2.42
C GLN A 30 6.12 -20.36 3.49
N LEU A 31 5.19 -20.22 4.42
CA LEU A 31 5.33 -19.40 5.62
C LEU A 31 5.77 -20.31 6.78
N ASN A 32 6.89 -19.98 7.40
CA ASN A 32 7.34 -20.58 8.65
C ASN A 32 7.09 -19.57 9.77
N ILE A 33 6.01 -19.79 10.53
CA ILE A 33 5.56 -18.89 11.58
C ILE A 33 6.05 -19.43 12.92
N GLU A 34 7.02 -18.75 13.52
CA GLU A 34 7.55 -19.09 14.84
C GLU A 34 6.59 -18.59 15.94
N ALA A 35 5.96 -19.52 16.65
CA ALA A 35 5.07 -19.27 17.77
C ALA A 35 5.61 -19.92 19.07
N ALA A 36 4.96 -19.64 20.20
CA ALA A 36 5.38 -20.16 21.50
C ALA A 36 5.30 -21.70 21.61
N ASP A 37 4.41 -22.31 20.83
CA ASP A 37 4.16 -23.76 20.78
C ASP A 37 4.96 -24.47 19.67
N GLY A 38 5.73 -23.73 18.87
CA GLY A 38 6.58 -24.27 17.81
C GLY A 38 6.52 -23.47 16.52
N VAL A 39 7.17 -23.99 15.48
CA VAL A 39 7.09 -23.44 14.13
C VAL A 39 5.91 -24.08 13.42
N HIS A 40 4.99 -23.23 12.93
CA HIS A 40 3.85 -23.67 12.13
C HIS A 40 4.10 -23.30 10.68
N GLU A 41 3.86 -24.26 9.81
CA GLU A 41 4.21 -24.16 8.40
C GLU A 41 2.92 -24.07 7.60
N ILE A 42 2.81 -23.05 6.76
CA ILE A 42 1.64 -22.82 5.91
C ILE A 42 2.11 -22.67 4.48
N VAL A 43 1.51 -23.43 3.57
CA VAL A 43 1.70 -23.29 2.13
C VAL A 43 0.62 -22.37 1.58
N VAL A 44 1.04 -21.32 0.89
CA VAL A 44 0.20 -20.43 0.10
C VAL A 44 0.56 -20.64 -1.37
N ASP A 45 -0.24 -21.43 -2.07
CA ASP A 45 -0.07 -21.70 -3.49
C ASP A 45 -0.95 -20.74 -4.31
N LEU A 46 -0.32 -19.70 -4.87
CA LEU A 46 -1.00 -18.73 -5.74
C LEU A 46 -1.11 -19.20 -7.20
N LYS A 47 -0.44 -20.30 -7.57
CA LYS A 47 -0.63 -20.96 -8.86
C LYS A 47 -1.94 -21.73 -8.86
N ALA A 48 -2.14 -22.57 -7.83
CA ALA A 48 -3.35 -23.38 -7.64
C ALA A 48 -4.49 -22.66 -6.88
N LEU A 49 -4.24 -21.45 -6.35
CA LEU A 49 -5.18 -20.70 -5.52
C LEU A 49 -5.65 -21.48 -4.29
N ASN A 50 -4.69 -22.07 -3.57
CA ASN A 50 -4.94 -22.87 -2.38
C ASN A 50 -4.04 -22.44 -1.22
N VAL A 51 -4.52 -22.66 0.00
CA VAL A 51 -3.75 -22.45 1.23
C VAL A 51 -3.94 -23.66 2.13
N SER A 52 -2.84 -24.28 2.56
CA SER A 52 -2.87 -25.51 3.35
C SER A 52 -1.80 -25.51 4.42
N ASP A 53 -2.06 -26.20 5.53
CA ASP A 53 -1.07 -26.44 6.57
C ASP A 53 0.02 -27.43 6.10
N GLY A 54 1.23 -27.27 6.61
CA GLY A 54 2.39 -28.11 6.37
C GLY A 54 3.49 -27.47 5.50
N LYS A 55 4.40 -28.31 5.02
CA LYS A 55 5.53 -27.91 4.17
C LYS A 55 5.19 -28.06 2.69
N ALA A 56 5.65 -27.11 1.88
CA ALA A 56 5.70 -27.30 0.44
C ALA A 56 6.85 -28.25 0.10
N ALA A 57 6.64 -29.19 -0.82
CA ALA A 57 7.72 -30.04 -1.31
C ALA A 57 8.80 -29.24 -2.06
N SER A 58 8.35 -28.25 -2.83
CA SER A 58 9.19 -27.36 -3.63
C SER A 58 8.62 -25.93 -3.58
N PRO A 59 8.84 -25.18 -2.49
CA PRO A 59 8.43 -23.78 -2.43
C PRO A 59 9.29 -22.93 -3.39
N ASP A 60 8.65 -22.01 -4.10
CA ASP A 60 9.37 -20.97 -4.85
C ASP A 60 10.02 -19.97 -3.88
N VAL A 61 9.34 -19.70 -2.75
CA VAL A 61 9.81 -18.78 -1.70
C VAL A 61 9.46 -19.36 -0.33
N VAL A 62 10.42 -19.31 0.59
CA VAL A 62 10.19 -19.59 2.02
C VAL A 62 10.31 -18.29 2.78
N ILE A 63 9.33 -17.96 3.62
CA ILE A 63 9.26 -16.73 4.42
C ILE A 63 9.26 -17.14 5.90
N ASN A 64 10.19 -16.62 6.68
CA ASN A 64 10.27 -16.86 8.12
C ASN A 64 9.96 -15.59 8.90
N LEU A 65 9.10 -15.70 9.91
CA LEU A 65 8.67 -14.60 10.76
C LEU A 65 8.02 -15.14 12.04
N LYS A 66 7.88 -14.30 13.07
CA LYS A 66 7.20 -14.67 14.32
C LYS A 66 5.68 -14.50 14.20
N ASP A 67 4.93 -15.24 15.02
CA ASP A 67 3.46 -15.15 15.14
C ASP A 67 3.00 -13.70 15.35
N GLU A 68 3.65 -12.96 16.24
CA GLU A 68 3.35 -11.55 16.54
C GLU A 68 3.59 -10.63 15.33
N ASP A 69 4.70 -10.83 14.63
CA ASP A 69 5.04 -10.05 13.44
C ASP A 69 4.07 -10.37 12.30
N PHE A 70 3.73 -11.64 12.09
CA PHE A 70 2.73 -12.06 11.12
C PHE A 70 1.34 -11.45 11.39
N ILE A 71 0.92 -11.37 12.65
CA ILE A 71 -0.31 -10.69 13.04
C ILE A 71 -0.25 -9.21 12.73
N SER A 72 0.84 -8.53 13.11
CA SER A 72 0.99 -7.08 12.87
C SER A 72 0.98 -6.75 11.38
N ILE A 73 1.57 -7.61 10.54
CA ILE A 73 1.57 -7.47 9.08
C ILE A 73 0.17 -7.76 8.52
N GLY A 74 -0.43 -8.89 8.89
CA GLY A 74 -1.74 -9.34 8.40
C GLY A 74 -2.90 -8.42 8.80
N THR A 75 -2.77 -7.73 9.94
CA THR A 75 -3.70 -6.70 10.41
C THR A 75 -3.32 -5.29 9.92
N LYS A 76 -2.27 -5.16 9.10
CA LYS A 76 -1.77 -3.92 8.51
C LYS A 76 -1.29 -2.88 9.53
N GLN A 77 -0.94 -3.29 10.74
CA GLN A 77 -0.30 -2.43 11.74
C GLN A 77 1.15 -2.12 11.37
N VAL A 78 1.85 -3.08 10.75
CA VAL A 78 3.23 -2.92 10.26
C VAL A 78 3.27 -3.20 8.76
N PRO A 79 3.72 -2.26 7.92
CA PRO A 79 3.96 -2.52 6.51
C PRO A 79 5.02 -3.62 6.31
N VAL A 80 4.79 -4.55 5.37
CA VAL A 80 5.73 -5.67 5.09
C VAL A 80 7.15 -5.16 4.81
N LYS A 81 7.28 -4.02 4.11
CA LYS A 81 8.59 -3.40 3.82
C LYS A 81 9.37 -3.05 5.09
N ASP A 82 8.69 -2.55 6.12
CA ASP A 82 9.31 -2.13 7.37
C ASP A 82 9.66 -3.36 8.21
N ALA A 83 8.80 -4.39 8.20
CA ALA A 83 9.10 -5.67 8.83
C ALA A 83 10.34 -6.37 8.23
N VAL A 84 10.51 -6.30 6.90
CA VAL A 84 11.73 -6.80 6.23
C VAL A 84 12.95 -5.97 6.63
N ALA A 85 12.85 -4.63 6.60
CA ALA A 85 13.95 -3.75 6.99
C ALA A 85 14.38 -3.93 8.46
N GLN A 86 13.43 -4.28 9.34
CA GLN A 86 13.66 -4.58 10.76
C GLN A 86 14.19 -6.01 11.00
N GLY A 87 14.33 -6.84 9.96
CA GLY A 87 14.76 -8.24 10.09
C GLY A 87 13.70 -9.18 10.70
N LYS A 88 12.46 -8.73 10.84
CA LYS A 88 11.32 -9.52 11.36
C LYS A 88 10.77 -10.50 10.33
N VAL A 89 10.99 -10.21 9.06
CA VAL A 89 10.67 -11.09 7.94
C VAL A 89 11.96 -11.39 7.21
N THR A 90 12.33 -12.67 7.17
CA THR A 90 13.42 -13.16 6.33
C THR A 90 12.86 -14.06 5.24
N MET A 91 13.56 -14.19 4.12
CA MET A 91 13.14 -15.08 3.05
C MET A 91 14.31 -15.78 2.38
N THR A 92 14.02 -16.95 1.80
CA THR A 92 14.90 -17.68 0.87
C THR A 92 14.11 -18.05 -0.37
N GLY A 93 14.80 -18.35 -1.47
CA GLY A 93 14.20 -18.69 -2.76
C GLY A 93 14.15 -17.50 -3.73
N ASP A 94 13.09 -17.43 -4.54
CA ASP A 94 12.94 -16.46 -5.62
C ASP A 94 12.66 -15.04 -5.09
N GLN A 95 13.67 -14.17 -5.21
CA GLN A 95 13.57 -12.78 -4.76
C GLN A 95 12.55 -11.97 -5.58
N ASN A 96 12.42 -12.22 -6.89
CA ASN A 96 11.48 -11.50 -7.74
C ASN A 96 10.05 -11.83 -7.35
N LEU A 97 9.74 -13.11 -7.11
CA LEU A 97 8.43 -13.54 -6.62
C LEU A 97 8.12 -12.96 -5.24
N PHE A 98 9.10 -12.89 -4.34
CA PHE A 98 8.91 -12.25 -3.04
C PHE A 98 8.64 -10.74 -3.16
N GLN A 99 9.35 -10.02 -4.05
CA GLN A 99 9.06 -8.60 -4.28
C GLN A 99 7.68 -8.40 -4.90
N ALA A 100 7.28 -9.24 -5.86
CA ALA A 100 5.94 -9.19 -6.45
C ALA A 100 4.84 -9.46 -5.39
N LEU A 101 5.06 -10.43 -4.50
CA LEU A 101 4.19 -10.70 -3.37
C LEU A 101 4.12 -9.48 -2.42
N LYS A 102 5.26 -8.91 -2.03
CA LYS A 102 5.29 -7.69 -1.21
C LYS A 102 4.52 -6.54 -1.85
N GLN A 103 4.67 -6.34 -3.15
CA GLN A 103 3.97 -5.31 -3.90
C GLN A 103 2.46 -5.55 -3.92
N SER A 104 2.00 -6.82 -3.91
CA SER A 104 0.57 -7.15 -3.77
C SER A 104 -0.04 -6.76 -2.41
N PHE A 105 0.80 -6.60 -1.37
CA PHE A 105 0.40 -6.08 -0.07
C PHE A 105 0.51 -4.56 0.04
N ALA A 106 1.31 -3.93 -0.82
CA ALA A 106 1.37 -2.47 -0.88
C ALA A 106 0.04 -1.92 -1.40
N MET A 107 -0.40 -0.79 -0.84
CA MET A 107 -1.57 -0.11 -1.39
C MET A 107 -1.21 0.36 -2.80
N SER A 108 -1.96 -0.06 -3.82
CA SER A 108 -1.69 0.35 -5.19
C SER A 108 -2.03 1.83 -5.38
N LEU A 109 -1.41 2.48 -6.38
CA LEU A 109 -1.76 3.85 -6.75
C LEU A 109 -3.26 3.97 -7.05
N GLU A 110 -3.85 3.01 -7.78
CA GLU A 110 -5.28 3.05 -8.06
C GLU A 110 -6.11 3.04 -6.78
N THR A 111 -5.75 2.21 -5.81
CA THR A 111 -6.45 2.15 -4.51
C THR A 111 -6.34 3.47 -3.75
N VAL A 112 -5.18 4.12 -3.79
CA VAL A 112 -5.00 5.45 -3.17
C VAL A 112 -5.88 6.47 -3.87
N ILE A 113 -5.86 6.53 -5.21
CA ILE A 113 -6.64 7.48 -5.99
C ILE A 113 -8.15 7.29 -5.77
N GLU A 114 -8.63 6.05 -5.72
CA GLU A 114 -10.04 5.76 -5.42
C GLU A 114 -10.45 6.22 -4.01
N LYS A 115 -9.57 6.06 -3.01
CA LYS A 115 -9.81 6.63 -1.68
C LYS A 115 -9.83 8.15 -1.69
N VAL A 116 -8.93 8.79 -2.45
CA VAL A 116 -8.90 10.25 -2.61
C VAL A 116 -10.20 10.73 -3.26
N LYS A 117 -10.64 10.10 -4.35
CA LYS A 117 -11.94 10.38 -4.99
C LYS A 117 -13.10 10.26 -4.01
N ALA A 118 -13.15 9.17 -3.24
CA ALA A 118 -14.19 8.97 -2.24
C ALA A 118 -14.18 10.05 -1.15
N ARG A 119 -13.00 10.46 -0.68
CA ARG A 119 -12.84 11.55 0.30
C ARG A 119 -13.31 12.89 -0.28
N VAL A 120 -12.92 13.20 -1.50
CA VAL A 120 -13.30 14.45 -2.19
C VAL A 120 -14.81 14.48 -2.43
N ALA A 121 -15.40 13.38 -2.89
CA ALA A 121 -16.85 13.28 -3.12
C ALA A 121 -17.67 13.35 -1.81
N ALA A 122 -17.09 12.97 -0.68
CA ALA A 122 -17.72 13.07 0.64
C ALA A 122 -17.69 14.48 1.25
N VAL A 123 -16.95 15.44 0.63
CA VAL A 123 -16.95 16.84 1.08
C VAL A 123 -18.30 17.46 0.74
N ASP A 124 -18.96 18.05 1.73
CA ASP A 124 -20.18 18.84 1.51
C ASP A 124 -19.87 20.09 0.67
N PRO A 125 -20.43 20.23 -0.54
CA PRO A 125 -20.19 21.40 -1.40
C PRO A 125 -20.69 22.71 -0.77
N ASN A 126 -21.72 22.63 0.08
CA ASN A 126 -22.37 23.77 0.75
C ASN A 126 -21.85 23.98 2.18
N GLY A 127 -21.03 23.06 2.68
CA GLY A 127 -20.43 23.13 4.01
C GLY A 127 -19.23 24.09 4.06
N PRO A 128 -18.74 24.40 5.28
CA PRO A 128 -17.53 25.21 5.45
C PRO A 128 -16.31 24.47 4.90
N ARG A 129 -15.76 24.99 3.79
CA ARG A 129 -14.56 24.44 3.14
C ARG A 129 -13.33 25.29 3.47
N LYS A 130 -12.34 24.69 4.15
CA LYS A 130 -11.07 25.35 4.49
C LYS A 130 -10.11 25.43 3.29
N VAL A 131 -10.22 24.49 2.36
CA VAL A 131 -9.31 24.36 1.22
C VAL A 131 -10.10 24.50 -0.07
N LEU A 132 -9.82 25.55 -0.83
CA LEU A 132 -10.42 25.83 -2.13
C LEU A 132 -9.30 26.09 -3.13
N GLY A 133 -8.80 25.02 -3.73
CA GLY A 133 -7.62 25.05 -4.60
C GLY A 133 -7.66 23.95 -5.65
N VAL A 134 -6.94 24.16 -6.74
CA VAL A 134 -6.62 23.15 -7.76
C VAL A 134 -5.21 22.67 -7.51
N PHE A 135 -5.06 21.37 -7.28
CA PHE A 135 -3.78 20.75 -6.93
C PHE A 135 -3.33 19.79 -8.03
N GLN A 136 -2.16 20.04 -8.60
CA GLN A 136 -1.49 19.08 -9.49
C GLN A 136 -0.69 18.09 -8.65
N PHE A 137 -0.91 16.80 -8.84
CA PHE A 137 -0.10 15.73 -8.27
C PHE A 137 0.74 15.08 -9.37
N ASN A 138 2.05 15.05 -9.16
CA ASN A 138 3.03 14.36 -9.98
C ASN A 138 3.59 13.19 -9.18
N ILE A 139 3.09 11.98 -9.46
CA ILE A 139 3.35 10.79 -8.66
C ILE A 139 4.40 9.95 -9.36
N LYS A 140 5.60 9.88 -8.79
CA LYS A 140 6.70 9.07 -9.32
C LYS A 140 6.40 7.59 -9.05
N THR A 141 6.35 6.80 -10.12
CA THR A 141 6.18 5.35 -10.13
C THR A 141 7.41 4.68 -10.75
N ALA A 142 7.48 3.35 -10.71
CA ALA A 142 8.56 2.61 -11.38
C ALA A 142 8.51 2.79 -12.91
N ASP A 143 7.31 2.96 -13.49
CA ASP A 143 7.08 3.04 -14.93
C ASP A 143 7.10 4.49 -15.47
N GLY A 144 7.31 5.49 -14.61
CA GLY A 144 7.30 6.91 -14.97
C GLY A 144 6.53 7.78 -13.98
N VAL A 145 6.12 8.97 -14.42
CA VAL A 145 5.32 9.90 -13.59
C VAL A 145 3.86 9.81 -14.00
N GLU A 146 3.01 9.50 -13.02
CA GLU A 146 1.56 9.51 -13.14
C GLU A 146 1.03 10.88 -12.68
N HIS A 147 0.16 11.49 -13.50
CA HIS A 147 -0.32 12.85 -13.26
C HIS A 147 -1.81 12.85 -12.89
N TYR A 148 -2.14 13.57 -11.83
CA TYR A 148 -3.51 13.74 -11.37
C TYR A 148 -3.80 15.20 -11.02
N VAL A 149 -5.01 15.65 -11.31
CA VAL A 149 -5.53 16.96 -10.90
C VAL A 149 -6.61 16.74 -9.85
N ILE A 150 -6.42 17.32 -8.68
CA ILE A 150 -7.40 17.35 -7.59
C ILE A 150 -7.94 18.77 -7.49
N ASP A 151 -9.15 18.98 -7.98
CA ASP A 151 -9.85 20.25 -7.87
C ASP A 151 -10.78 20.22 -6.65
N LEU A 152 -10.38 20.87 -5.55
CA LEU A 152 -11.20 21.00 -4.34
C LEU A 152 -12.22 22.16 -4.43
N LYS A 153 -12.14 22.99 -5.47
CA LYS A 153 -13.19 23.98 -5.78
C LYS A 153 -14.41 23.27 -6.37
N GLN A 154 -14.17 22.37 -7.32
CA GLN A 154 -15.19 21.56 -8.01
C GLN A 154 -15.46 20.18 -7.38
N LEU A 155 -14.65 19.78 -6.39
CA LEU A 155 -14.68 18.45 -5.78
C LEU A 155 -14.53 17.32 -6.79
N LYS A 156 -13.49 17.43 -7.63
CA LYS A 156 -13.21 16.51 -8.73
C LYS A 156 -11.77 16.02 -8.69
N VAL A 157 -11.56 14.77 -9.09
CA VAL A 157 -10.23 14.16 -9.24
C VAL A 157 -10.14 13.56 -10.64
N GLU A 158 -9.16 14.01 -11.43
CA GLU A 158 -8.97 13.56 -12.81
C GLU A 158 -7.53 13.13 -13.06
N LYS A 159 -7.35 12.19 -13.98
CA LYS A 159 -6.02 11.82 -14.48
C LYS A 159 -5.60 12.83 -15.55
N GLY A 160 -4.37 13.34 -15.46
CA GLY A 160 -3.82 14.31 -16.40
C GLY A 160 -3.06 15.45 -15.73
N THR A 161 -2.72 16.45 -16.54
CA THR A 161 -2.02 17.66 -16.10
C THR A 161 -2.92 18.88 -16.24
N THR A 162 -2.65 19.91 -15.43
CA THR A 162 -3.25 21.24 -15.59
C THR A 162 -2.16 22.33 -15.55
N SER A 163 -2.34 23.39 -16.35
CA SER A 163 -1.49 24.58 -16.32
C SER A 163 -1.96 25.63 -15.31
N THR A 164 -3.12 25.42 -14.69
CA THR A 164 -3.77 26.38 -13.76
C THR A 164 -3.78 25.87 -12.32
N ALA A 165 -2.85 24.98 -11.96
CA ALA A 165 -2.72 24.51 -10.59
C ALA A 165 -2.33 25.67 -9.64
N ASP A 166 -3.04 25.79 -8.53
CA ASP A 166 -2.67 26.68 -7.43
C ASP A 166 -1.44 26.13 -6.68
N VAL A 167 -1.35 24.79 -6.58
CA VAL A 167 -0.24 24.08 -5.94
C VAL A 167 0.12 22.85 -6.76
N THR A 168 1.41 22.62 -6.96
CA THR A 168 1.96 21.39 -7.54
C THR A 168 2.67 20.59 -6.47
N VAL A 169 2.28 19.32 -6.34
CA VAL A 169 2.79 18.36 -5.36
C VAL A 169 3.51 17.24 -6.11
N THR A 170 4.76 16.98 -5.78
CA THR A 170 5.55 15.90 -6.39
C THR A 170 6.08 14.96 -5.32
N LEU A 171 5.78 13.66 -5.44
CA LEU A 171 6.18 12.61 -4.49
C LEU A 171 6.17 11.22 -5.15
N SER A 172 6.76 10.22 -4.50
CA SER A 172 6.67 8.84 -4.99
C SER A 172 5.32 8.19 -4.63
N VAL A 173 4.92 7.15 -5.37
CA VAL A 173 3.75 6.33 -5.00
C VAL A 173 3.90 5.75 -3.60
N GLU A 174 5.11 5.37 -3.20
CA GLU A 174 5.37 4.81 -1.87
C GLU A 174 5.16 5.84 -0.76
N ASP A 175 5.64 7.07 -0.97
CA ASP A 175 5.46 8.17 -0.03
C ASP A 175 4.00 8.63 0.02
N LEU A 176 3.31 8.67 -1.13
CA LEU A 176 1.88 8.96 -1.18
C LEU A 176 1.06 7.94 -0.38
N VAL A 177 1.40 6.64 -0.50
CA VAL A 177 0.79 5.58 0.30
C VAL A 177 1.07 5.77 1.78
N ALA A 178 2.31 6.09 2.16
CA ALA A 178 2.70 6.31 3.55
C ALA A 178 1.97 7.52 4.17
N VAL A 179 1.85 8.62 3.43
CA VAL A 179 1.06 9.80 3.81
C VAL A 179 -0.42 9.43 3.94
N SER A 180 -0.98 8.71 2.97
CA SER A 180 -2.38 8.27 2.99
C SER A 180 -2.68 7.31 4.15
N ALA A 181 -1.69 6.53 4.57
CA ALA A 181 -1.75 5.62 5.71
C ALA A 181 -1.44 6.30 7.05
N ARG A 182 -1.08 7.60 7.05
CA ARG A 182 -0.63 8.38 8.22
C ARG A 182 0.60 7.81 8.91
N THR A 183 1.41 7.02 8.20
CA THR A 183 2.69 6.49 8.67
C THR A 183 3.86 7.40 8.31
N LEU A 184 3.64 8.40 7.45
CA LEU A 184 4.56 9.49 7.14
C LEU A 184 3.78 10.81 7.24
N THR A 185 4.25 11.75 8.06
CA THR A 185 3.63 13.09 8.15
C THR A 185 4.09 13.97 6.97
N ILE A 186 3.29 14.97 6.61
CA ILE A 186 3.66 15.93 5.55
C ILE A 186 4.93 16.70 5.91
N GLY A 187 5.08 17.11 7.17
CA GLY A 187 6.27 17.82 7.65
C GLY A 187 7.54 16.98 7.55
N ASP A 188 7.45 15.69 7.92
CA ASP A 188 8.57 14.75 7.79
C ASP A 188 8.89 14.48 6.32
N ALA A 189 7.88 14.34 5.47
CA ALA A 189 8.07 14.11 4.04
C ALA A 189 8.78 15.29 3.36
N LEU A 190 8.42 16.53 3.71
CA LEU A 190 9.10 17.74 3.25
C LEU A 190 10.55 17.80 3.73
N THR A 191 10.77 17.59 5.03
CA THR A 191 12.11 17.65 5.64
C THR A 191 13.05 16.59 5.08
N GLN A 192 12.51 15.40 4.75
CA GLN A 192 13.25 14.30 4.14
C GLN A 192 13.41 14.43 2.62
N GLY A 193 12.86 15.46 1.98
CA GLY A 193 12.89 15.65 0.52
C GLY A 193 12.05 14.62 -0.26
N LYS A 194 11.13 13.92 0.40
CA LYS A 194 10.20 12.93 -0.18
C LYS A 194 8.96 13.58 -0.80
N LEU A 195 8.66 14.80 -0.35
CA LEU A 195 7.57 15.62 -0.85
C LEU A 195 8.16 16.95 -1.32
N GLU A 196 7.83 17.32 -2.55
CA GLU A 196 8.12 18.64 -3.10
C GLU A 196 6.81 19.38 -3.34
N ILE A 197 6.76 20.65 -2.96
CA ILE A 197 5.60 21.51 -3.11
C ILE A 197 6.03 22.80 -3.81
N GLN A 198 5.31 23.17 -4.86
CA GLN A 198 5.47 24.43 -5.59
C GLN A 198 4.12 25.15 -5.68
N GLY A 199 4.13 26.48 -5.80
CA GLY A 199 2.91 27.30 -5.89
C GLY A 199 2.53 27.97 -4.58
N ASP A 200 1.23 28.08 -4.30
CA ASP A 200 0.70 28.78 -3.12
C ASP A 200 0.99 28.01 -1.82
N ALA A 201 1.95 28.51 -1.04
CA ALA A 201 2.36 27.94 0.24
C ALA A 201 1.24 27.94 1.30
N ALA A 202 0.34 28.92 1.29
CA ALA A 202 -0.77 28.98 2.24
C ALA A 202 -1.83 27.93 1.90
N LEU A 203 -2.13 27.71 0.62
CA LEU A 203 -3.00 26.62 0.19
C LEU A 203 -2.39 25.25 0.46
N ALA A 204 -1.08 25.09 0.24
CA ALA A 204 -0.37 23.85 0.56
C ALA A 204 -0.43 23.53 2.07
N ALA A 205 -0.20 24.51 2.94
CA ALA A 205 -0.31 24.34 4.38
C ALA A 205 -1.73 23.94 4.81
N LYS A 206 -2.76 24.60 4.24
CA LYS A 206 -4.16 24.25 4.51
C LYS A 206 -4.51 22.83 4.03
N LEU A 207 -3.97 22.40 2.89
CA LEU A 207 -4.14 21.03 2.42
C LEU A 207 -3.53 20.03 3.41
N ALA A 208 -2.33 20.32 3.92
CA ALA A 208 -1.63 19.46 4.90
C ALA A 208 -2.41 19.29 6.22
N GLU A 209 -3.20 20.28 6.64
CA GLU A 209 -4.04 20.20 7.86
C GLU A 209 -5.23 19.24 7.73
N VAL A 210 -5.68 18.93 6.50
CA VAL A 210 -6.93 18.18 6.26
C VAL A 210 -6.73 16.78 5.69
N ILE A 211 -5.49 16.39 5.35
CA ILE A 211 -5.14 15.07 4.82
C ILE A 211 -4.58 14.15 5.90
#